data_AF-A0A926HBA0-F1
#
_entry.id   AF-A0A926HBA0-F1
#
_cell.length_a   1.000
_cell.length_b   1.000
_cell.length_c   1.000
_cell.angle_alpha   90.00
_cell.angle_beta   90.00
_cell.angle_gamma   90.00
#
_symmetry.space_group_name_H-M   'P 1'
#
loop_
_entity.id
_entity.type
_entity.pdbx_description
1 polymer ?
#
loop_
_entity_poly.entity_id
_entity_poly.type
_entity_poly.pdbx_seq_one_letter_code
_entity_poly.pdbx_strand_id
1 'polypeptide(L)'
;MAGYEAMLAPAIRRISDKLGRAAVAAEVADYLGLDRGLVLSEIRKMPGDRRGQPVSGLASGPASKSEMPVRERVLLRSLLQSTEVRAVLLPRLTEFGVTRSFVIWPVLGEIQKLYAEDPEFGYEALESVVTEEAKALLSSALFADHSPDVFTVEQAQGFLSRLEGEELQLGFREVQKAIKAAEGAGNMEEAMRLMRVATDLQRRIRAASA
;
A
#
# COMPACT_ATOMS: atom_id res chain seq x y z
N MET A 1 -26.42 5.23 21.76
CA MET A 1 -25.17 5.83 21.24
C MET A 1 -23.99 5.35 22.08
N ALA A 2 -23.61 4.07 21.96
CA ALA A 2 -22.53 3.46 22.77
C ALA A 2 -22.05 2.15 22.11
N GLY A 3 -21.53 2.20 20.88
CA GLY A 3 -21.07 1.02 20.15
C GLY A 3 -19.67 1.14 19.56
N TYR A 4 -19.31 2.33 19.07
CA TYR A 4 -18.00 2.58 18.43
C TYR A 4 -16.85 2.72 19.45
N GLU A 5 -17.12 3.19 20.67
CA GLU A 5 -16.10 3.31 21.74
C GLU A 5 -15.53 1.96 22.18
N ALA A 6 -16.36 0.92 22.25
CA ALA A 6 -15.91 -0.42 22.64
C ALA A 6 -15.10 -1.13 21.54
N MET A 7 -15.34 -0.77 20.27
CA MET A 7 -14.73 -1.41 19.11
C MET A 7 -13.36 -0.83 18.76
N LEU A 8 -13.14 0.48 18.98
CA LEU A 8 -11.88 1.15 18.64
C LEU A 8 -10.88 1.23 19.82
N ALA A 9 -11.37 1.10 21.06
CA ALA A 9 -10.53 1.14 22.25
C ALA A 9 -9.38 0.11 22.27
N PRO A 10 -9.52 -1.14 21.80
CA PRO A 10 -8.42 -2.12 21.84
C PRO A 10 -7.32 -1.82 20.81
N ALA A 11 -7.70 -1.35 19.62
CA ALA A 11 -6.77 -1.05 18.52
C ALA A 11 -5.93 0.21 18.81
N ILE A 12 -6.54 1.22 19.42
CA ILE A 12 -5.86 2.47 19.79
C ILE A 12 -4.99 2.27 21.05
N ARG A 13 -5.38 1.39 21.98
CA ARG A 13 -4.59 1.04 23.18
C ARG A 13 -3.26 0.36 22.87
N ARG A 14 -3.07 -0.20 21.67
CA ARG A 14 -1.80 -0.84 21.25
C ARG A 14 -0.74 0.15 20.76
N ILE A 15 -1.06 1.44 20.63
CA ILE A 15 -0.13 2.46 20.14
C ILE A 15 0.41 3.27 21.33
N SER A 16 1.64 2.97 21.73
CA SER A 16 2.26 3.46 22.97
C SER A 16 2.69 4.93 22.91
N ASP A 17 2.82 5.53 21.72
CA ASP A 17 3.41 6.87 21.54
C ASP A 17 2.40 7.95 21.13
N LYS A 18 2.53 9.16 21.70
CA LYS A 18 1.65 10.32 21.45
C LYS A 18 1.78 10.84 20.01
N LEU A 19 2.97 10.73 19.40
CA LEU A 19 3.23 11.14 18.00
C LEU A 19 2.59 10.16 17.00
N GLY A 20 2.75 8.85 17.23
CA GLY A 20 2.10 7.82 16.42
C GLY A 20 0.58 7.93 16.45
N ARG A 21 -0.01 8.21 17.62
CA ARG A 21 -1.46 8.44 17.73
C ARG A 21 -1.93 9.71 17.00
N ALA A 22 -1.11 10.75 16.93
CA ALA A 22 -1.47 11.99 16.20
C ALA A 22 -1.38 11.82 14.67
N ALA A 23 -0.44 10.99 14.18
CA ALA A 23 -0.34 10.63 12.76
C ALA A 23 -1.52 9.75 12.33
N VAL A 24 -1.82 8.71 13.11
CA VAL A 24 -2.98 7.84 12.87
C VAL A 24 -4.29 8.62 13.00
N ALA A 25 -4.39 9.60 13.91
CA ALA A 25 -5.57 10.46 13.99
C ALA A 25 -5.78 11.33 12.74
N ALA A 26 -4.70 11.79 12.11
CA ALA A 26 -4.79 12.53 10.86
C ALA A 26 -5.22 11.62 9.70
N GLU A 27 -4.62 10.43 9.64
CA GLU A 27 -4.92 9.42 8.61
C GLU A 27 -6.34 8.85 8.75
N VAL A 28 -6.83 8.68 9.99
CA VAL A 28 -8.20 8.25 10.29
C VAL A 28 -9.21 9.38 10.04
N ALA A 29 -8.86 10.63 10.33
CA ALA A 29 -9.71 11.78 10.03
C ALA A 29 -9.88 11.96 8.52
N ASP A 30 -8.79 11.83 7.75
CA ASP A 30 -8.82 11.89 6.29
C ASP A 30 -9.55 10.67 5.70
N TYR A 31 -9.41 9.50 6.30
CA TYR A 31 -10.11 8.27 5.87
C TYR A 31 -11.62 8.30 6.16
N LEU A 32 -12.06 8.98 7.23
CA LEU A 32 -13.47 9.09 7.63
C LEU A 32 -14.14 10.41 7.20
N GLY A 33 -13.40 11.36 6.63
CA GLY A 33 -13.90 12.69 6.26
C GLY A 33 -14.33 13.56 7.45
N LEU A 34 -13.73 13.37 8.62
CA LEU A 34 -14.10 14.05 9.87
C LEU A 34 -13.08 15.13 10.27
N ASP A 35 -13.52 16.11 11.07
CA ASP A 35 -12.62 17.16 11.57
C ASP A 35 -11.52 16.59 12.48
N ARG A 36 -10.27 16.91 12.12
CA ARG A 36 -9.06 16.42 12.79
C ARG A 36 -9.00 16.81 14.27
N GLY A 37 -9.55 17.95 14.65
CA GLY A 37 -9.62 18.42 16.04
C GLY A 37 -10.57 17.58 16.89
N LEU A 38 -11.70 17.16 16.32
CA LEU A 38 -12.67 16.26 16.94
C LEU A 38 -12.07 14.88 17.22
N VAL A 39 -11.42 14.27 16.21
CA VAL A 39 -10.77 12.96 16.33
C VAL A 39 -9.66 12.97 17.40
N LEU A 40 -8.86 14.04 17.47
CA LEU A 40 -7.81 14.21 18.48
C LEU A 40 -8.37 14.39 19.91
N SER A 41 -9.52 15.05 20.05
CA SER A 41 -10.15 15.29 21.36
C SER A 41 -10.70 14.01 21.98
N GLU A 42 -11.23 13.10 21.16
CA GLU A 42 -11.73 11.79 21.62
C GLU A 42 -10.58 10.83 21.94
N ILE A 43 -9.49 10.86 21.18
CA ILE A 43 -8.27 10.08 21.48
C ILE A 43 -7.63 10.52 22.80
N ARG A 44 -7.68 11.82 23.14
CA ARG A 44 -7.13 12.35 24.41
C ARG A 44 -7.97 12.01 25.64
N LYS A 45 -9.28 11.75 25.50
CA LYS A 45 -10.17 11.37 26.59
C LYS A 45 -10.07 9.89 26.98
N MET A 46 -9.40 9.06 26.17
CA MET A 46 -9.23 7.62 26.43
C MET A 46 -8.19 7.34 27.55
N PRO A 47 -8.55 6.61 28.63
CA PRO A 47 -7.64 6.34 29.73
C PRO A 47 -6.66 5.20 29.41
N GLY A 48 -5.37 5.52 29.41
CA GLY A 48 -4.26 4.62 29.10
C GLY A 48 -2.91 5.34 29.17
N ASP A 49 -2.61 5.96 30.30
CA ASP A 49 -1.32 6.56 30.60
C ASP A 49 -0.61 5.67 31.64
N ARG A 50 0.54 5.09 31.28
CA ARG A 50 1.60 4.67 32.21
C ARG A 50 2.88 4.30 31.43
N ARG A 51 3.73 5.32 31.29
CA ARG A 51 5.20 5.35 31.46
C ARG A 51 6.06 4.16 30.95
N GLY A 52 7.02 4.49 30.08
CA GLY A 52 8.44 4.27 30.41
C GLY A 52 9.31 3.43 29.44
N GLN A 53 10.21 4.14 28.73
CA GLN A 53 11.56 3.75 28.27
C GLN A 53 11.81 2.95 26.96
N PRO A 54 13.02 3.15 26.36
CA PRO A 54 13.27 3.07 24.92
C PRO A 54 14.20 1.90 24.50
N VAL A 55 14.11 1.42 23.26
CA VAL A 55 15.17 0.69 22.51
C VAL A 55 14.71 0.60 21.05
N SER A 56 15.44 1.13 20.06
CA SER A 56 16.61 0.55 19.39
C SER A 56 16.39 -0.89 18.89
N GLY A 57 16.63 -1.12 17.59
CA GLY A 57 16.97 -2.45 17.08
C GLY A 57 16.09 -2.97 15.95
N LEU A 58 16.68 -2.99 14.76
CA LEU A 58 16.44 -4.00 13.74
C LEU A 58 16.51 -5.40 14.40
N ALA A 59 15.38 -6.10 14.52
CA ALA A 59 15.35 -7.53 14.73
C ALA A 59 14.00 -8.10 14.32
N SER A 60 14.05 -9.02 13.37
CA SER A 60 12.97 -9.93 12.99
C SER A 60 12.39 -10.62 14.23
N GLY A 61 11.08 -10.47 14.44
CA GLY A 61 10.27 -11.30 15.33
C GLY A 61 9.48 -12.36 14.54
N PRO A 62 9.02 -13.45 15.18
CA PRO A 62 8.53 -14.65 14.50
C PRO A 62 7.25 -14.37 13.72
N ALA A 63 7.15 -14.99 12.53
CA ALA A 63 6.04 -14.89 11.60
C ALA A 63 4.67 -15.02 12.28
N SER A 64 4.00 -13.89 12.52
CA SER A 64 2.54 -13.87 12.50
C SER A 64 2.13 -14.01 11.04
N LYS A 65 1.30 -15.01 10.71
CA LYS A 65 0.68 -15.22 9.39
C LYS A 65 0.44 -13.86 8.73
N SER A 66 1.12 -13.60 7.62
CA SER A 66 1.14 -12.27 6.99
C SER A 66 -0.27 -11.88 6.61
N GLU A 67 -0.94 -11.10 7.45
CA GLU A 67 -2.24 -10.53 7.13
C GLU A 67 -2.06 -9.62 5.90
N MET A 68 -2.90 -9.83 4.88
CA MET A 68 -2.87 -9.04 3.64
C MET A 68 -3.00 -7.55 3.97
N PRO A 69 -2.07 -6.68 3.50
CA PRO A 69 -2.16 -5.25 3.71
C PRO A 69 -3.50 -4.69 3.20
N VAL A 70 -4.08 -3.72 3.92
CA VAL A 70 -5.39 -3.13 3.59
C VAL A 70 -5.44 -2.64 2.14
N ARG A 71 -4.38 -1.96 1.67
CA ARG A 71 -4.29 -1.44 0.31
C ARG A 71 -4.40 -2.53 -0.77
N GLU A 72 -3.77 -3.68 -0.54
CA GLU A 72 -3.77 -4.80 -1.48
C GLU A 72 -5.11 -5.52 -1.45
N ARG A 73 -5.75 -5.57 -0.28
CA ARG A 73 -7.10 -6.10 -0.11
C ARG A 73 -8.15 -5.28 -0.86
N VAL A 74 -8.13 -3.96 -0.68
CA VAL A 74 -9.03 -3.03 -1.39
C VAL A 74 -8.79 -3.13 -2.89
N LEU A 75 -7.53 -3.15 -3.33
CA LEU A 75 -7.16 -3.37 -4.73
C LEU A 75 -7.76 -4.67 -5.28
N LEU A 76 -7.50 -5.80 -4.62
CA LEU A 76 -7.97 -7.10 -5.07
C LEU A 76 -9.51 -7.15 -5.15
N ARG A 77 -10.20 -6.64 -4.13
CA ARG A 77 -11.68 -6.56 -4.15
C ARG A 77 -12.20 -5.67 -5.27
N SER A 78 -11.55 -4.54 -5.52
CA SER A 78 -11.93 -3.62 -6.59
C SER A 78 -11.81 -4.26 -7.97
N LEU A 79 -10.74 -5.03 -8.20
CA LEU A 79 -10.53 -5.76 -9.44
C LEU A 79 -11.59 -6.86 -9.67
N LEU A 80 -12.12 -7.46 -8.59
CA LEU A 80 -13.14 -8.51 -8.67
C LEU A 80 -14.55 -7.95 -8.82
N GLN A 81 -14.85 -6.78 -8.24
CA GLN A 81 -16.21 -6.27 -8.11
C GLN A 81 -16.57 -5.14 -9.09
N SER A 82 -15.59 -4.43 -9.67
CA SER A 82 -15.85 -3.30 -10.56
C SER A 82 -15.09 -3.44 -11.88
N THR A 83 -15.83 -3.67 -12.96
CA THR A 83 -15.30 -3.74 -14.32
C THR A 83 -14.72 -2.39 -14.76
N GLU A 84 -15.31 -1.27 -14.33
CA GLU A 84 -14.81 0.08 -14.64
C GLU A 84 -13.45 0.33 -14.00
N VAL A 85 -13.28 -0.03 -12.73
CA VAL A 85 -12.00 0.11 -12.02
C VAL A 85 -10.96 -0.85 -12.58
N ARG A 86 -11.38 -2.07 -12.94
CA ARG A 86 -10.52 -3.06 -13.61
C ARG A 86 -9.94 -2.50 -14.90
N ALA A 87 -10.77 -1.86 -15.73
CA ALA A 87 -10.34 -1.25 -16.99
C ALA A 87 -9.32 -0.12 -16.82
N VAL A 88 -9.35 0.59 -15.69
CA VAL A 88 -8.39 1.64 -15.36
C VAL A 88 -7.09 1.07 -14.79
N LEU A 89 -7.20 0.12 -13.87
CA LEU A 89 -6.06 -0.39 -13.11
C LEU A 89 -5.22 -1.40 -13.88
N LEU A 90 -5.83 -2.44 -14.45
CA LEU A 90 -5.09 -3.58 -15.00
C LEU A 90 -4.10 -3.23 -16.11
N PRO A 91 -4.45 -2.38 -17.10
CA PRO A 91 -3.49 -2.03 -18.16
C PRO A 91 -2.19 -1.40 -17.64
N ARG A 92 -2.24 -0.71 -16.48
CA ARG A 92 -1.09 0.02 -15.93
C ARG A 92 -0.41 -0.70 -14.76
N LEU A 93 -1.12 -1.53 -13.99
CA LEU A 93 -0.57 -2.16 -12.80
C LEU A 93 0.70 -2.98 -13.09
N THR A 94 0.73 -3.70 -14.21
CA THR A 94 1.88 -4.54 -14.59
C THR A 94 3.09 -3.74 -15.08
N GLU A 95 2.93 -2.45 -15.39
CA GLU A 95 4.04 -1.57 -15.78
C GLU A 95 4.93 -1.22 -14.58
N PHE A 96 4.39 -1.27 -13.37
CA PHE A 96 5.08 -0.91 -12.15
C PHE A 96 5.78 -2.11 -11.53
N GLY A 97 7.11 -2.07 -11.43
CA GLY A 97 7.92 -3.08 -10.76
C GLY A 97 7.56 -3.25 -9.29
N VAL A 98 7.14 -2.19 -8.60
CA VAL A 98 6.71 -2.23 -7.19
C VAL A 98 5.56 -3.20 -6.92
N THR A 99 4.69 -3.47 -7.90
CA THR A 99 3.56 -4.41 -7.74
C THR A 99 4.01 -5.86 -7.56
N ARG A 100 5.22 -6.21 -8.00
CA ARG A 100 5.82 -7.54 -7.79
C ARG A 100 6.08 -7.86 -6.32
N SER A 101 6.11 -6.85 -5.46
CA SER A 101 6.27 -7.01 -4.02
C SER A 101 4.96 -7.28 -3.28
N PHE A 102 3.82 -7.21 -3.97
CA PHE A 102 2.52 -7.40 -3.35
C PHE A 102 2.31 -8.87 -3.00
N VAL A 103 1.68 -9.13 -1.86
CA VAL A 103 1.21 -10.44 -1.44
C VAL A 103 0.23 -11.01 -2.49
N ILE A 104 -0.57 -10.15 -3.10
CA ILE A 104 -1.53 -10.53 -4.14
C ILE A 104 -0.91 -10.73 -5.53
N TRP A 105 0.41 -10.56 -5.70
CA TRP A 105 1.07 -10.66 -7.00
C TRP A 105 0.76 -11.95 -7.78
N PRO A 106 0.75 -13.16 -7.16
CA PRO A 106 0.39 -14.39 -7.88
C PRO A 106 -1.02 -14.36 -8.46
N VAL A 107 -1.95 -13.67 -7.78
CA VAL A 107 -3.34 -13.53 -8.22
C VAL A 107 -3.47 -12.47 -9.32
N LEU A 108 -2.73 -11.36 -9.19
CA LEU A 108 -2.73 -10.27 -10.18
C LEU A 108 -2.31 -10.76 -11.57
N GLY A 109 -1.33 -11.65 -11.65
CA GLY A 109 -0.89 -12.22 -12.92
C GLY A 109 -1.98 -12.99 -13.66
N GLU A 110 -2.77 -13.79 -12.93
CA GLU A 110 -3.89 -14.55 -13.53
C GLU A 110 -5.07 -13.64 -13.87
N ILE A 111 -5.39 -12.66 -13.02
CA ILE A 111 -6.38 -11.62 -13.32
C ILE A 111 -6.03 -10.88 -14.62
N GLN A 112 -4.75 -10.54 -14.82
CA GLN A 112 -4.31 -9.84 -16.03
C GLN A 112 -4.50 -10.69 -17.29
N LYS A 113 -4.16 -11.99 -17.22
CA LYS A 113 -4.34 -12.91 -18.35
C LYS A 113 -5.82 -13.05 -18.71
N LEU A 114 -6.67 -13.29 -17.70
CA LEU A 114 -8.11 -13.40 -17.90
C LEU A 114 -8.69 -12.11 -18.47
N TYR A 115 -8.27 -10.94 -17.99
CA TYR A 115 -8.72 -9.66 -18.53
C TYR A 115 -8.33 -9.45 -20.00
N ALA A 116 -7.17 -9.96 -20.43
CA ALA A 116 -6.74 -9.88 -21.81
C ALA A 116 -7.56 -10.78 -22.74
N GLU A 117 -8.12 -11.88 -22.23
CA GLU A 117 -9.01 -12.79 -22.95
C GLU A 117 -10.47 -12.33 -22.92
N ASP A 118 -10.96 -11.93 -21.74
CA ASP A 118 -12.31 -11.46 -21.47
C ASP A 118 -12.30 -10.36 -20.38
N PRO A 119 -12.49 -9.08 -20.75
CA PRO A 119 -12.55 -7.98 -19.80
C PRO A 119 -13.64 -8.13 -18.72
N GLU A 120 -14.72 -8.86 -19.03
CA GLU A 120 -15.88 -9.06 -18.17
C GLU A 120 -15.84 -10.39 -17.40
N PHE A 121 -14.67 -11.05 -17.32
CA PHE A 121 -14.54 -12.34 -16.63
C PHE A 121 -15.13 -12.29 -15.21
N GLY A 122 -15.85 -13.36 -14.87
CA GLY A 122 -16.45 -13.57 -13.55
C GLY A 122 -15.52 -14.29 -12.57
N TYR A 123 -15.93 -14.35 -11.29
CA TYR A 123 -15.15 -14.99 -10.22
C TYR A 123 -14.83 -16.47 -10.50
N GLU A 124 -15.77 -17.22 -11.09
CA GLU A 124 -15.61 -18.65 -11.41
C GLU A 124 -14.45 -18.89 -12.40
N ALA A 125 -14.31 -18.02 -13.41
CA ALA A 125 -13.21 -18.10 -14.35
C ALA A 125 -11.86 -17.91 -13.64
N LEU A 126 -11.77 -16.96 -12.71
CA LEU A 126 -10.56 -16.74 -11.91
C LEU A 126 -10.26 -17.91 -10.98
N GLU A 127 -11.25 -18.40 -10.24
CA GLU A 127 -11.08 -19.52 -9.31
C GLU A 127 -10.59 -20.79 -10.01
N SER A 128 -10.99 -21.01 -11.27
CA SER A 128 -10.59 -22.20 -12.04
C SER A 128 -9.11 -22.21 -12.45
N VAL A 129 -8.46 -21.04 -12.56
CA VAL A 129 -7.08 -20.89 -13.06
C VAL A 129 -6.07 -20.63 -11.95
N VAL A 130 -6.50 -20.14 -10.78
CA VAL A 130 -5.60 -19.83 -9.67
C VAL A 130 -5.23 -21.05 -8.82
N THR A 131 -4.04 -21.03 -8.21
CA THR A 131 -3.59 -22.08 -7.29
C THR A 131 -4.38 -22.06 -5.97
N GLU A 132 -4.31 -23.14 -5.19
CA GLU A 132 -4.99 -23.22 -3.88
C GLU A 132 -4.51 -22.13 -2.89
N GLU A 133 -3.24 -21.75 -2.94
CA GLU A 133 -2.70 -20.63 -2.15
C GLU A 133 -3.31 -19.29 -2.57
N ALA A 134 -3.47 -19.09 -3.87
CA ALA A 134 -4.13 -17.90 -4.42
C ALA A 134 -5.63 -17.87 -4.09
N LYS A 135 -6.32 -19.01 -4.06
CA LYS A 135 -7.70 -19.13 -3.57
C LYS A 135 -7.81 -18.75 -2.09
N ALA A 136 -6.84 -19.16 -1.27
CA ALA A 136 -6.79 -18.74 0.13
C ALA A 136 -6.62 -17.22 0.27
N LEU A 137 -5.81 -16.58 -0.59
CA LEU A 137 -5.68 -15.12 -0.62
C LEU A 137 -6.97 -14.44 -1.05
N LEU A 138 -7.64 -14.93 -2.12
CA LEU A 138 -8.94 -14.43 -2.57
C LEU A 138 -9.99 -14.49 -1.46
N SER A 139 -10.11 -15.64 -0.81
CA SER A 139 -11.01 -15.86 0.32
C SER A 139 -10.68 -14.89 1.48
N SER A 140 -9.41 -14.76 1.84
CA SER A 140 -9.00 -13.82 2.89
C SER A 140 -9.34 -12.36 2.57
N ALA A 141 -9.33 -11.97 1.29
CA ALA A 141 -9.66 -10.61 0.88
C ALA A 141 -11.17 -10.37 0.89
N LEU A 142 -11.97 -11.34 0.45
CA LEU A 142 -13.43 -11.23 0.36
C LEU A 142 -14.12 -11.29 1.74
N PHE A 143 -13.59 -12.08 2.68
CA PHE A 143 -14.21 -12.34 3.98
C PHE A 143 -13.62 -11.54 5.16
N ALA A 144 -12.60 -10.69 4.94
CA ALA A 144 -12.12 -9.79 5.98
C ALA A 144 -13.15 -8.69 6.30
N ASP A 145 -13.37 -8.42 7.60
CA ASP A 145 -14.44 -7.59 8.17
C ASP A 145 -14.79 -6.28 7.40
N HIS A 146 -16.08 -6.23 7.04
CA HIS A 146 -17.07 -5.15 6.92
C HIS A 146 -16.86 -3.80 6.22
N SER A 147 -15.68 -3.41 5.74
CA SER A 147 -15.67 -2.22 4.86
C SER A 147 -16.04 -2.63 3.42
N PRO A 148 -17.10 -2.08 2.80
CA PRO A 148 -17.40 -2.30 1.39
C PRO A 148 -16.41 -1.61 0.44
N ASP A 149 -15.37 -0.95 0.97
CA ASP A 149 -14.44 -0.12 0.21
C ASP A 149 -13.83 -0.87 -0.98
N VAL A 150 -14.40 -0.60 -2.14
CA VAL A 150 -13.79 -0.73 -3.45
C VAL A 150 -13.40 0.67 -3.91
N PHE A 151 -12.38 0.76 -4.74
CA PHE A 151 -12.02 2.03 -5.33
C PHE A 151 -13.16 2.57 -6.18
N THR A 152 -13.40 3.88 -6.11
CA THR A 152 -14.00 4.60 -7.24
C THR A 152 -12.98 4.72 -8.38
N VAL A 153 -13.43 5.12 -9.57
CA VAL A 153 -12.53 5.37 -10.71
C VAL A 153 -11.48 6.43 -10.36
N GLU A 154 -11.86 7.49 -9.64
CA GLU A 154 -10.96 8.56 -9.19
C GLU A 154 -9.94 8.04 -8.17
N GLN A 155 -10.38 7.20 -7.23
CA GLN A 155 -9.48 6.58 -6.26
C GLN A 155 -8.51 5.59 -6.94
N ALA A 156 -8.95 4.87 -7.96
CA ALA A 156 -8.10 4.00 -8.77
C ALA A 156 -7.01 4.80 -9.50
N GLN A 157 -7.37 5.94 -10.10
CA GLN A 157 -6.39 6.85 -10.71
C GLN A 157 -5.40 7.38 -9.67
N GLY A 158 -5.89 7.82 -8.51
CA GLY A 158 -5.04 8.26 -7.40
C GLY A 158 -4.10 7.16 -6.89
N PHE A 159 -4.56 5.91 -6.86
CA PHE A 159 -3.75 4.76 -6.52
C PHE A 159 -2.61 4.54 -7.53
N LEU A 160 -2.89 4.62 -8.83
CA LEU A 160 -1.87 4.52 -9.89
C LEU A 160 -0.83 5.64 -9.79
N SER A 161 -1.25 6.89 -9.55
CA SER A 161 -0.33 8.02 -9.37
C SER A 161 0.61 7.81 -8.18
N ARG A 162 0.11 7.22 -7.08
CA ARG A 162 0.94 6.86 -5.93
C ARG A 162 1.94 5.75 -6.28
N LEU A 163 1.51 4.70 -6.99
CA LEU A 163 2.42 3.64 -7.45
C LEU A 163 3.51 4.16 -8.38
N GLU A 164 3.17 5.06 -9.29
CA GLU A 164 4.15 5.72 -10.16
C GLU A 164 5.19 6.50 -9.34
N GLY A 165 4.75 7.22 -8.30
CA GLY A 165 5.65 7.86 -7.34
C GLY A 165 6.55 6.86 -6.61
N GLU A 166 6.00 5.74 -6.13
CA GLU A 166 6.76 4.67 -5.47
C GLU A 166 7.82 4.05 -6.41
N GLU A 167 7.48 3.81 -7.67
CA GLU A 167 8.37 3.27 -8.70
C GLU A 167 9.54 4.24 -8.97
N LEU A 168 9.24 5.53 -9.17
CA LEU A 168 10.26 6.55 -9.38
C LEU A 168 11.21 6.65 -8.17
N GLN A 169 10.67 6.57 -6.95
CA GLN A 169 11.46 6.57 -5.72
C GLN A 169 12.32 5.32 -5.55
N LEU A 170 11.83 4.16 -5.99
CA LEU A 170 12.62 2.94 -6.03
C LEU A 170 13.79 3.08 -7.01
N GLY A 171 13.51 3.50 -8.24
CA GLY A 171 14.55 3.72 -9.26
C GLY A 171 15.58 4.76 -8.83
N PHE A 172 15.16 5.86 -8.20
CA PHE A 172 16.10 6.85 -7.65
C PHE A 172 17.03 6.25 -6.58
N ARG A 173 16.49 5.43 -5.66
CA ARG A 173 17.29 4.75 -4.64
C ARG A 173 18.28 3.76 -5.24
N GLU A 174 17.91 3.05 -6.29
CA GLU A 174 18.79 2.13 -7.00
C GLU A 174 19.93 2.85 -7.72
N VAL A 175 19.63 3.95 -8.42
CA VAL A 175 20.67 4.78 -9.05
C VAL A 175 21.60 5.38 -8.01
N GLN A 176 21.10 5.84 -6.86
CA GLN A 176 21.93 6.33 -5.75
C GLN A 176 22.88 5.25 -5.21
N LYS A 177 22.43 4.01 -5.09
CA LYS A 177 23.31 2.88 -4.72
C LYS A 177 24.37 2.63 -5.79
N ALA A 178 23.99 2.67 -7.07
CA ALA A 178 24.90 2.47 -8.19
C ALA A 178 25.98 3.57 -8.28
N ILE A 179 25.64 4.84 -8.00
CA ILE A 179 26.60 5.95 -7.92
C ILE A 179 27.67 5.65 -6.87
N LYS A 180 27.27 5.31 -5.64
CA LYS A 180 28.21 4.99 -4.55
C LYS A 180 29.12 3.81 -4.89
N ALA A 181 28.58 2.80 -5.57
CA ALA A 181 29.36 1.66 -6.02
C ALA A 181 30.40 2.06 -7.10
N ALA A 182 30.02 2.90 -8.07
CA ALA A 182 30.90 3.40 -9.12
C ALA A 182 32.02 4.30 -8.55
N GLU A 183 31.70 5.18 -7.60
CA GLU A 183 32.66 6.02 -6.88
C GLU A 183 33.66 5.16 -6.10
N GLY A 184 33.17 4.15 -5.36
CA GLY A 184 34.02 3.21 -4.62
C GLY A 184 34.93 2.37 -5.51
N ALA A 185 34.50 2.08 -6.75
CA ALA A 185 35.30 1.38 -7.76
C ALA A 185 36.25 2.31 -8.55
N GLY A 186 36.26 3.61 -8.26
CA GLY A 186 37.06 4.62 -8.99
C GLY A 186 36.56 4.91 -10.42
N ASN A 187 35.38 4.42 -10.80
CA ASN A 187 34.79 4.66 -12.11
C ASN A 187 34.02 5.99 -12.12
N MET A 188 34.77 7.09 -12.15
CA MET A 188 34.21 8.43 -12.04
C MET A 188 33.33 8.83 -13.23
N GLU A 189 33.62 8.32 -14.42
CA GLU A 189 32.82 8.58 -15.63
C GLU A 189 31.40 8.01 -15.48
N GLU A 190 31.30 6.77 -15.01
CA GLU A 190 30.01 6.14 -14.76
C GLU A 190 29.25 6.81 -13.61
N ALA A 191 29.94 7.22 -12.54
CA ALA A 191 29.34 7.98 -11.45
C ALA A 191 28.70 9.29 -11.95
N MET A 192 29.41 10.07 -12.79
CA MET A 192 28.87 11.29 -13.38
C MET A 192 27.68 11.03 -14.31
N ARG A 193 27.70 9.93 -15.08
CA ARG A 193 26.57 9.52 -15.93
C ARG A 193 25.34 9.22 -15.07
N LEU A 194 25.49 8.42 -14.02
CA LEU A 194 24.42 8.06 -13.10
C LEU A 194 23.88 9.26 -12.30
N MET A 195 24.72 10.24 -11.93
CA MET A 195 24.27 11.48 -11.28
C MET A 195 23.29 12.30 -12.15
N ARG A 196 23.51 12.34 -13.47
CA ARG A 196 22.57 12.97 -14.41
C ARG A 196 21.22 12.25 -14.42
N VAL A 197 21.23 10.93 -14.44
CA VAL A 197 20.01 10.11 -14.34
C VAL A 197 19.28 10.35 -13.01
N ALA A 198 20.01 10.42 -11.89
CA ALA A 198 19.43 10.70 -10.58
C ALA A 198 18.76 12.08 -10.52
N THR A 199 19.34 13.09 -11.17
CA THR A 199 18.77 14.44 -11.23
C THR A 199 17.49 14.47 -12.06
N ASP A 200 17.45 13.77 -13.19
CA ASP A 200 16.23 13.63 -14.00
C ASP A 200 15.10 12.92 -13.23
N LEU A 201 15.42 11.80 -12.58
CA LEU A 201 14.46 11.08 -11.72
C LEU A 201 13.95 11.97 -10.58
N GLN A 202 14.82 12.75 -9.94
CA GLN A 202 14.40 13.68 -8.88
C GLN A 202 13.46 14.77 -9.39
N ARG A 203 13.66 15.28 -10.61
CA ARG A 203 12.74 16.23 -11.25
C ARG A 203 11.37 15.60 -11.50
N ARG A 204 11.34 14.36 -12.02
CA ARG A 204 10.11 13.60 -12.26
C ARG A 204 9.35 13.31 -10.97
N ILE A 205 10.05 12.92 -9.90
CA ILE A 205 9.47 12.72 -8.57
C ILE A 205 8.77 13.98 -8.06
N ARG A 206 9.43 15.14 -8.19
CA ARG A 206 8.85 16.43 -7.77
C ARG A 206 7.60 16.78 -8.59
N ALA A 207 7.63 16.53 -9.90
CA ALA A 207 6.48 16.78 -10.76
C ALA A 207 5.29 15.85 -10.45
N ALA A 208 5.55 14.60 -10.04
CA ALA A 208 4.51 13.65 -9.65
C ALA A 208 3.94 13.92 -8.23
N SER A 209 4.61 14.75 -7.43
CA SER A 209 4.19 15.09 -6.06
C SER A 209 3.54 16.48 -5.95
N ALA A 210 3.46 17.23 -7.04
CA ALA A 210 2.91 18.58 -7.13
C ALA A 210 1.49 18.56 -7.70
#